data_AF-A0A4U1L643-F1
#
_entry.id   AF-A0A4U1L643-F1
#
_cell.length_a   1.000
_cell.length_b   1.000
_cell.length_c   1.000
_cell.angle_alpha   90.00
_cell.angle_beta   90.00
_cell.angle_gamma   90.00
#
_symmetry.space_group_name_H-M   'P 1'
#
loop_
_entity.id
_entity.type
_entity.pdbx_description
1 polymer ?
#
loop_
_entity_poly.entity_id
_entity_poly.type
_entity_poly.pdbx_seq_one_letter_code
_entity_poly.pdbx_strand_id
1 'polypeptide(L)'
;MFSKNLKELRLKANLTQAQIAQELDITQQSYQKWESGKSKPTLNTLEMFSDFFGVSIEELLSDGTVRIESILNADKISYKNQLLSDETVELIKKTIKDSL
;
A
#
# COMPACT_ATOMS: atom_id res chain seq x y z
N MET A 1 -8.23 -5.96 -4.20
CA MET A 1 -7.03 -5.45 -3.51
C MET A 1 -7.28 -4.04 -3.02
N PHE A 2 -7.41 -3.04 -3.91
CA PHE A 2 -7.73 -1.66 -3.55
C PHE A 2 -8.84 -1.48 -2.49
N SER A 3 -10.02 -2.04 -2.73
CA SER A 3 -11.17 -1.93 -1.80
C SER A 3 -10.88 -2.43 -0.38
N LYS A 4 -10.11 -3.53 -0.27
CA LYS A 4 -9.67 -4.10 1.00
C LYS A 4 -8.66 -3.17 1.69
N ASN A 5 -7.63 -2.75 0.98
CA ASN A 5 -6.57 -1.89 1.53
C ASN A 5 -7.15 -0.53 1.96
N LEU A 6 -8.06 0.04 1.16
CA LEU A 6 -8.77 1.27 1.48
C LEU A 6 -9.55 1.16 2.80
N LYS A 7 -10.28 0.05 2.99
CA LYS A 7 -10.98 -0.24 4.25
C LYS A 7 -10.02 -0.33 5.43
N GLU A 8 -8.92 -1.06 5.27
CA GLU A 8 -7.92 -1.24 6.32
C GLU A 8 -7.28 0.08 6.73
N LEU A 9 -6.90 0.93 5.76
CA LEU A 9 -6.33 2.24 6.02
C LEU A 9 -7.32 3.16 6.74
N ARG A 10 -8.59 3.19 6.32
CA ARG A 10 -9.64 3.95 7.02
C ARG A 10 -9.82 3.48 8.46
N LEU A 11 -9.84 2.17 8.68
CA LEU A 11 -9.98 1.62 10.03
C LEU A 11 -8.76 1.93 10.90
N LYS A 12 -7.53 1.88 10.35
CA LYS A 12 -6.30 2.31 11.05
C LYS A 12 -6.32 3.80 11.40
N ALA A 13 -6.95 4.63 10.58
CA ALA A 13 -7.17 6.04 10.86
C ALA A 13 -8.31 6.30 11.88
N ASN A 14 -9.01 5.26 12.36
CA ASN A 14 -10.17 5.35 13.25
C ASN A 14 -11.33 6.19 12.69
N LEU A 15 -11.51 6.19 11.36
CA LEU A 15 -12.56 6.95 10.70
C LEU A 15 -13.73 6.05 10.27
N THR A 16 -14.95 6.56 10.37
CA THR A 16 -16.12 6.00 9.68
C THR A 16 -16.10 6.38 8.20
N GLN A 17 -16.92 5.71 7.37
CA GLN A 17 -17.05 6.07 5.95
C GLN A 17 -17.57 7.50 5.75
N ALA A 18 -18.40 8.00 6.68
CA ALA A 18 -18.90 9.37 6.63
C ALA A 18 -17.82 10.39 7.00
N GLN A 19 -17.03 10.12 8.04
CA GLN A 19 -15.96 11.01 8.48
C GLN A 19 -14.87 11.16 7.41
N ILE A 20 -14.35 10.07 6.85
CA ILE A 20 -13.32 10.18 5.81
C ILE A 20 -13.84 10.88 4.55
N ALA A 21 -15.12 10.68 4.21
CA ALA A 21 -15.72 11.37 3.08
C ALA A 21 -15.77 12.88 3.31
N GLN A 22 -16.08 13.30 4.55
CA GLN A 22 -16.03 14.70 4.95
C GLN A 22 -14.61 15.28 4.94
N GLU A 23 -13.62 14.55 5.47
CA GLU A 23 -12.21 14.98 5.47
C GLU A 23 -11.65 15.19 4.04
N LEU A 24 -12.11 14.39 3.08
CA LEU A 24 -11.67 14.42 1.69
C LEU A 24 -12.56 15.26 0.76
N ASP A 25 -13.57 15.94 1.29
CA ASP A 25 -14.58 16.68 0.51
C ASP A 25 -15.20 15.86 -0.63
N ILE A 26 -15.57 14.60 -0.33
CA ILE A 26 -16.26 13.68 -1.24
C ILE A 26 -17.58 13.21 -0.64
N THR A 27 -18.44 12.62 -1.46
CA THR A 27 -19.66 12.00 -0.93
C THR A 27 -19.34 10.67 -0.25
N GLN A 28 -20.04 10.37 0.85
CA GLN A 28 -19.98 9.05 1.51
C GLN A 28 -20.33 7.91 0.53
N GLN A 29 -21.23 8.17 -0.42
CA GLN A 29 -21.66 7.19 -1.42
C GLN A 29 -20.52 6.85 -2.39
N SER A 30 -19.75 7.85 -2.82
CA SER A 30 -18.54 7.64 -3.63
C SER A 30 -17.53 6.79 -2.87
N TYR A 31 -17.24 7.15 -1.61
CA TYR A 31 -16.35 6.39 -0.74
C TYR A 31 -16.80 4.93 -0.58
N GLN A 32 -18.08 4.72 -0.28
CA GLN A 32 -18.66 3.38 -0.13
C GLN A 32 -18.51 2.54 -1.41
N LYS A 33 -18.69 3.12 -2.59
CA LYS A 33 -18.54 2.40 -3.87
C LYS A 33 -17.11 1.91 -4.08
N TRP A 34 -16.11 2.70 -3.71
CA TRP A 34 -14.69 2.29 -3.77
C TRP A 34 -14.37 1.23 -2.72
N GLU A 35 -14.78 1.44 -1.47
CA GLU A 35 -14.50 0.49 -0.38
C GLU A 35 -15.22 -0.86 -0.57
N SER A 36 -16.38 -0.87 -1.21
CA SER A 36 -17.10 -2.11 -1.56
C SER A 36 -16.63 -2.75 -2.87
N GLY A 37 -15.74 -2.09 -3.63
CA GLY A 37 -15.28 -2.57 -4.93
C GLY A 37 -16.31 -2.46 -6.06
N LYS A 38 -17.44 -1.76 -5.83
CA LYS A 38 -18.48 -1.51 -6.84
C LYS A 38 -18.05 -0.50 -7.91
N SER A 39 -17.01 0.28 -7.64
CA SER A 39 -16.42 1.21 -8.60
C SER A 39 -14.91 1.15 -8.53
N LYS A 40 -14.26 1.24 -9.70
CA LYS A 40 -12.80 1.34 -9.79
C LYS A 40 -12.37 2.78 -9.48
N PRO A 41 -11.26 3.00 -8.75
CA PRO A 41 -10.71 4.34 -8.58
C PRO A 41 -10.11 4.85 -9.89
N THR A 42 -10.11 6.16 -10.08
CA THR A 42 -9.29 6.81 -11.12
C THR A 42 -7.88 7.07 -10.57
N LEU A 43 -6.95 7.53 -11.43
CA LEU A 43 -5.64 7.95 -10.97
C LEU A 43 -5.74 9.05 -9.91
N ASN A 44 -6.54 10.10 -10.16
CA ASN A 44 -6.75 11.18 -9.19
C ASN A 44 -7.34 10.66 -7.86
N THR A 45 -8.21 9.65 -7.90
CA THR A 45 -8.71 9.00 -6.67
C THR A 45 -7.60 8.28 -5.92
N LEU A 46 -6.69 7.60 -6.64
CA LEU A 46 -5.54 6.93 -6.03
C LEU A 46 -4.58 7.94 -5.40
N GLU A 47 -4.26 9.03 -6.10
CA GLU A 47 -3.41 10.12 -5.60
C GLU A 47 -4.01 10.75 -4.33
N MET A 48 -5.30 11.08 -4.35
CA MET A 48 -6.01 11.63 -3.18
C MET A 48 -5.88 10.72 -1.94
N PHE A 49 -6.07 9.40 -2.10
CA PHE A 49 -5.93 8.47 -0.97
C PHE A 49 -4.46 8.24 -0.58
N SER A 50 -3.55 8.24 -1.56
CA SER A 50 -2.11 8.14 -1.36
C SER A 50 -1.63 9.26 -0.45
N ASP A 51 -2.01 10.50 -0.77
CA ASP A 51 -1.65 11.69 -0.01
C ASP A 51 -2.28 11.70 1.38
N PHE A 52 -3.58 11.35 1.47
CA PHE A 52 -4.30 11.35 2.75
C PHE A 52 -3.74 10.33 3.74
N PHE A 53 -3.41 9.12 3.27
CA PHE A 53 -2.91 8.05 4.14
C PHE A 53 -1.38 8.03 4.28
N GLY A 54 -0.64 8.80 3.47
CA GLY A 54 0.82 8.80 3.47
C GLY A 54 1.41 7.46 3.03
N VAL A 55 0.77 6.79 2.08
CA VAL A 55 1.21 5.51 1.50
C VAL A 55 1.37 5.66 -0.01
N SER A 56 2.15 4.80 -0.65
CA SER A 56 2.26 4.78 -2.11
C SER A 56 1.00 4.25 -2.80
N ILE A 57 0.81 4.61 -4.07
CA ILE A 57 -0.25 4.03 -4.92
C ILE A 57 -0.07 2.51 -5.05
N GLU A 58 1.18 2.05 -5.12
CA GLU A 58 1.52 0.63 -5.13
C GLU A 58 1.02 -0.08 -3.87
N GLU A 59 1.17 0.53 -2.69
CA GLU A 59 0.63 -0.02 -1.44
C GLU A 59 -0.91 -0.06 -1.45
N LEU A 60 -1.57 0.96 -2.00
CA LEU A 60 -3.03 0.95 -2.17
C LEU A 60 -3.51 -0.20 -3.06
N LEU A 61 -2.71 -0.61 -4.05
CA LEU A 61 -3.07 -1.63 -5.02
C LEU A 61 -2.53 -3.03 -4.70
N SER A 62 -1.57 -3.14 -3.78
CA SER A 62 -0.90 -4.38 -3.41
C SER A 62 -1.88 -5.44 -2.89
N ASP A 63 -1.61 -6.71 -3.20
CA ASP A 63 -2.31 -7.85 -2.63
C ASP A 63 -1.71 -8.33 -1.29
N GLY A 64 -0.74 -7.59 -0.77
CA GLY A 64 -0.01 -7.95 0.45
C GLY A 64 1.12 -8.95 0.18
N THR A 65 1.40 -9.28 -1.08
CA THR A 65 2.57 -10.08 -1.45
C THR A 65 3.74 -9.18 -1.80
N VAL A 66 4.94 -9.67 -1.53
CA VAL A 66 6.18 -9.07 -2.01
C VAL A 66 6.70 -9.96 -3.12
N ARG A 67 6.93 -9.36 -4.30
CA ARG A 67 7.59 -10.07 -5.40
C ARG A 67 9.04 -10.31 -5.02
N ILE A 68 9.43 -11.57 -4.97
CA ILE A 68 10.78 -11.98 -4.61
C ILE A 68 11.80 -11.43 -5.61
N GLU A 69 11.45 -11.37 -6.90
CA GLU A 69 12.31 -10.79 -7.94
C GLU A 69 12.67 -9.33 -7.64
N SER A 70 11.74 -8.55 -7.06
CA SER A 70 12.00 -7.17 -6.67
C SER A 70 13.08 -7.09 -5.58
N ILE A 71 13.12 -8.04 -4.66
CA ILE A 71 14.15 -8.11 -3.61
C ILE A 71 15.49 -8.56 -4.21
N LEU A 72 15.48 -9.59 -5.05
CA LEU A 72 16.69 -10.14 -5.67
C LEU A 72 17.41 -9.12 -6.56
N ASN A 73 16.65 -8.28 -7.26
CA ASN A 73 17.17 -7.25 -8.17
C ASN A 73 17.41 -5.88 -7.51
N ALA A 74 17.09 -5.70 -6.23
CA ALA A 74 17.31 -4.42 -5.55
C ALA A 74 18.80 -4.18 -5.28
N ASP A 75 19.30 -3.00 -5.65
CA ASP A 75 20.68 -2.58 -5.33
C ASP A 75 20.84 -2.25 -3.85
N LYS A 76 19.77 -1.77 -3.21
CA LYS A 76 19.74 -1.35 -1.81
C LYS A 76 18.42 -1.79 -1.17
N ILE A 77 18.49 -2.23 0.07
CA ILE A 77 17.33 -2.61 0.87
C ILE A 77 17.36 -1.83 2.18
N SER A 78 16.22 -1.32 2.62
CA SER A 78 16.05 -0.67 3.91
C SER A 78 15.06 -1.40 4.80
N TYR A 79 15.26 -1.35 6.11
CA TYR A 79 14.31 -1.79 7.12
C TYR A 79 14.14 -0.71 8.19
N LYS A 80 12.90 -0.33 8.52
CA LYS A 80 12.60 0.74 9.49
C LYS A 80 13.43 2.01 9.28
N ASN A 81 13.47 2.49 8.03
CA ASN A 81 14.25 3.67 7.59
C ASN A 81 15.77 3.57 7.79
N GLN A 82 16.29 2.36 8.03
CA GLN A 82 17.72 2.11 8.10
C GLN A 82 18.17 1.31 6.88
N LEU A 83 19.19 1.81 6.17
CA LEU A 83 19.80 1.09 5.07
C LEU A 83 20.53 -0.15 5.60
N LEU A 84 20.28 -1.31 4.99
CA LEU A 84 21.01 -2.53 5.31
C LEU A 84 22.41 -2.48 4.69
N SER A 85 23.37 -3.16 5.31
CA SER A 85 24.71 -3.32 4.75
C SER A 85 24.68 -4.24 3.53
N ASP A 86 25.64 -4.06 2.61
CA ASP A 86 25.78 -4.89 1.41
C ASP A 86 25.89 -6.38 1.77
N GLU A 87 26.66 -6.72 2.81
CA GLU A 87 26.79 -8.09 3.31
C GLU A 87 25.43 -8.68 3.75
N THR A 88 24.61 -7.89 4.45
CA THR A 88 23.27 -8.31 4.86
C THR A 88 22.35 -8.52 3.64
N VAL A 89 22.43 -7.63 2.66
CA VAL A 89 21.66 -7.73 1.41
C VAL A 89 22.05 -9.00 0.64
N GLU A 90 23.34 -9.27 0.51
CA GLU A 90 23.88 -10.48 -0.14
C GLU A 90 23.38 -11.76 0.55
N LEU A 91 23.41 -11.79 1.88
CA LEU A 91 22.93 -12.92 2.68
C LEU A 91 21.43 -13.17 2.45
N ILE A 92 20.60 -12.13 2.48
CA ILE A 92 19.16 -12.23 2.21
C ILE A 92 18.92 -12.81 0.81
N LYS A 93 19.61 -12.27 -0.20
CA LYS A 93 19.46 -12.73 -1.59
C LYS A 93 19.86 -14.19 -1.74
N LYS A 94 20.92 -14.63 -1.06
CA LYS A 94 21.35 -16.04 -1.05
C LYS A 94 20.32 -16.94 -0.38
N THR A 95 19.87 -16.61 0.82
CA THR A 95 18.88 -17.41 1.56
C THR A 95 17.58 -17.59 0.77
N ILE A 96 17.13 -16.55 0.09
CA ILE A 96 15.95 -16.63 -0.78
C ILE A 96 16.18 -17.58 -1.95
N LYS A 97 17.31 -17.49 -2.65
CA LYS A 97 17.65 -18.38 -3.78
C LYS A 97 17.77 -19.84 -3.35
N ASP A 98 18.34 -20.09 -2.18
CA ASP A 98 18.50 -21.45 -1.63
C ASP A 98 17.17 -22.08 -1.17
N SER A 99 16.11 -21.26 -1.01
CA SER A 99 14.78 -21.72 -0.58
C SER A 99 13.82 -22.02 -1.76
N LEU A 100 14.30 -21.89 -3.00
CA LEU A 100 13.57 -22.13 -4.25
C LEU A 100 14.07 -23.39 -4.94
#